data_AF-A0A937SSC6-F1
#
_entry.id   AF-A0A937SSC6-F1
#
_cell.length_a   1.000
_cell.length_b   1.000
_cell.length_c   1.000
_cell.angle_alpha   90.00
_cell.angle_beta   90.00
_cell.angle_gamma   90.00
#
_symmetry.space_group_name_H-M   'P 1'
#
loop_
_entity.id
_entity.type
_entity.pdbx_description
1 polymer ?
#
loop_
_entity_poly.entity_id
_entity_poly.type
_entity_poly.pdbx_seq_one_letter_code
_entity_poly.pdbx_strand_id
1 'polypeptide(L)'
;MRLLQTPTFKRTARRLHKQQKQELDEAVRAIAADPSVGEVKTGDLAGVRVFKFNINKRLTLLAYELHEAEGNIKLLALGSHENFYRDLKRRS
;
A
#
# COMPACT_ATOMS: atom_id res chain seq x y z
N MET A 1 4.87 -1.04 15.62
CA MET A 1 4.14 -0.14 14.73
C MET A 1 2.75 -0.69 14.46
N ARG A 2 1.69 0.12 14.53
CA ARG A 2 0.30 -0.35 14.32
C ARG A 2 -0.08 -0.27 12.85
N LEU A 3 -0.70 -1.32 12.31
CA LEU A 3 -1.21 -1.33 10.93
C LEU A 3 -2.72 -1.08 10.91
N LEU A 4 -3.12 -0.02 10.21
CA LEU A 4 -4.51 0.31 9.88
C LEU A 4 -4.75 -0.02 8.41
N GLN A 5 -5.96 -0.41 8.04
CA GLN A 5 -6.29 -0.73 6.66
C GLN A 5 -7.64 -0.12 6.27
N THR A 6 -7.70 0.49 5.09
CA THR A 6 -8.97 1.01 4.57
C THR A 6 -9.86 -0.14 4.06
N PRO A 7 -11.19 0.08 3.95
CA PRO A 7 -12.09 -0.87 3.29
C PRO A 7 -11.68 -1.19 1.84
N THR A 8 -11.06 -0.23 1.15
CA THR A 8 -10.54 -0.40 -0.21
C THR A 8 -9.44 -1.45 -0.24
N PHE A 9 -8.38 -1.24 0.56
CA PHE A 9 -7.27 -2.18 0.66
C PHE A 9 -7.77 -3.58 1.04
N LYS A 10 -8.63 -3.65 2.07
CA LYS A 10 -9.21 -4.90 2.56
C LYS A 10 -9.98 -5.66 1.48
N ARG A 11 -10.76 -4.96 0.64
CA ARG A 11 -11.51 -5.59 -0.46
C ARG A 11 -10.58 -6.17 -1.53
N THR A 12 -9.51 -5.46 -1.91
CA THR A 12 -8.55 -5.98 -2.89
C THR A 12 -7.76 -7.15 -2.33
N ALA A 13 -7.21 -7.02 -1.11
CA ALA A 13 -6.43 -8.07 -0.46
C ALA A 13 -7.23 -9.37 -0.26
N ARG A 14 -8.54 -9.28 -0.01
CA ARG A 14 -9.43 -10.45 0.12
C ARG A 14 -9.53 -11.29 -1.15
N ARG A 15 -9.38 -10.68 -2.33
CA ARG A 15 -9.46 -11.35 -3.65
C ARG A 15 -8.19 -12.11 -4.02
N LEU A 16 -7.10 -11.90 -3.29
CA LEU A 16 -5.84 -12.59 -3.55
C LEU A 16 -5.91 -14.06 -3.14
N HIS A 17 -5.29 -14.92 -3.95
CA HIS A 17 -5.07 -16.32 -3.62
C HIS A 17 -3.97 -16.47 -2.55
N LYS A 18 -3.85 -17.67 -1.97
CA LYS A 18 -2.95 -17.94 -0.84
C LYS A 18 -1.51 -17.48 -1.10
N GLN A 19 -0.93 -17.82 -2.25
CA GLN A 19 0.44 -17.43 -2.60
C GLN A 19 0.60 -15.91 -2.73
N GLN A 20 -0.36 -15.25 -3.38
CA GLN A 20 -0.36 -13.80 -3.54
C GLN A 20 -0.50 -13.06 -2.21
N LYS A 21 -1.22 -13.65 -1.24
CA LYS A 21 -1.31 -13.10 0.12
C LYS A 21 0.03 -13.19 0.85
N GLN A 22 0.81 -14.25 0.65
CA GLN A 22 2.14 -14.36 1.23
C GLN A 22 3.07 -13.26 0.70
N GLU A 23 3.06 -13.03 -0.61
CA GLU A 23 3.83 -11.94 -1.24
C GLU A 23 3.36 -10.55 -0.74
N LEU A 24 2.05 -10.36 -0.55
CA LEU A 24 1.51 -9.14 0.07
C LEU A 24 1.96 -9.00 1.53
N ASP A 25 1.93 -10.06 2.32
CA ASP A 25 2.32 -10.04 3.73
C ASP A 25 3.81 -9.71 3.88
N GLU A 26 4.66 -10.21 2.98
CA GLU A 26 6.08 -9.84 2.91
C GLU A 26 6.27 -8.36 2.62
N ALA A 27 5.53 -7.81 1.64
CA ALA A 27 5.56 -6.39 1.33
C ALA A 27 5.08 -5.52 2.52
N VAL A 28 4.01 -5.92 3.20
CA VAL A 28 3.52 -5.23 4.40
C VAL A 28 4.53 -5.29 5.53
N ARG A 29 5.23 -6.42 5.72
CA ARG A 29 6.31 -6.54 6.71
C ARG A 29 7.50 -5.64 6.37
N ALA A 30 7.88 -5.56 5.09
CA ALA A 30 8.95 -4.67 4.65
C ALA A 30 8.63 -3.20 4.97
N ILE A 31 7.42 -2.75 4.64
CA ILE A 31 6.92 -1.41 5.00
C ILE A 31 6.85 -1.23 6.52
N ALA A 32 6.47 -2.27 7.25
CA ALA A 32 6.36 -2.20 8.70
C ALA A 32 7.73 -2.11 9.41
N ALA A 33 8.76 -2.70 8.82
CA ALA A 33 10.13 -2.66 9.33
C ALA A 33 10.83 -1.36 8.95
N ASP A 34 10.62 -0.88 7.72
CA ASP A 34 11.14 0.38 7.23
C ASP A 34 10.07 1.11 6.40
N PRO A 35 9.36 2.07 7.01
CA PRO A 35 8.37 2.89 6.30
C PRO A 35 8.94 3.76 5.18
N SER A 36 10.27 3.91 5.09
CA SER A 36 10.91 4.78 4.09
C SER A 36 11.04 4.12 2.72
N VAL A 37 10.83 2.80 2.62
CA VAL A 37 10.93 2.01 1.37
C VAL A 37 9.96 2.46 0.27
N GLY A 38 8.87 3.15 0.62
CA GLY A 38 7.91 3.70 -0.31
C GLY A 38 8.27 5.11 -0.76
N GLU A 39 8.07 5.37 -2.06
CA GLU A 39 8.30 6.68 -2.68
C GLU A 39 7.23 7.68 -2.23
N VAL A 40 7.66 8.79 -1.64
CA VAL A 40 6.77 9.89 -1.22
C VAL A 40 6.17 10.55 -2.44
N LYS A 41 4.85 10.71 -2.45
CA LYS A 41 4.12 11.42 -3.49
C LYS A 41 3.91 12.88 -3.13
N THR A 42 3.76 13.70 -4.17
CA THR A 42 3.59 15.15 -4.09
C THR A 42 2.29 15.57 -4.79
N GLY A 43 1.92 16.85 -4.70
CA GLY A 43 0.69 17.39 -5.29
C GLY A 43 -0.55 16.79 -4.61
N ASP A 44 -1.54 16.37 -5.41
CA ASP A 44 -2.82 15.80 -4.93
C ASP A 44 -2.66 14.56 -4.03
N LEU A 45 -1.48 13.93 -4.01
CA LEU A 45 -1.16 12.75 -3.20
C LEU A 45 -0.09 13.04 -2.13
N ALA A 46 0.12 14.31 -1.78
CA ALA A 46 1.04 14.69 -0.71
C ALA A 46 0.71 13.94 0.59
N GLY A 47 1.73 13.37 1.23
CA GLY A 47 1.59 12.56 2.44
C GLY A 47 1.38 11.06 2.18
N VAL A 48 1.12 10.65 0.93
CA VAL A 48 1.03 9.24 0.55
C VAL A 48 2.40 8.72 0.09
N ARG A 49 2.75 7.52 0.52
CA ARG A 49 3.90 6.75 0.03
C ARG A 49 3.42 5.59 -0.82
N VAL A 50 4.19 5.25 -1.86
CA VAL A 50 3.89 4.09 -2.73
C VAL A 50 5.07 3.13 -2.75
N PHE A 51 4.84 1.91 -2.27
CA PHE A 51 5.78 0.81 -2.38
C PHE A 51 5.45 -0.07 -3.58
N LYS A 52 6.45 -0.38 -4.41
CA LYS A 52 6.31 -1.21 -5.61
C LYS A 52 6.97 -2.57 -5.34
N PHE A 53 6.24 -3.65 -5.62
CA PHE A 53 6.72 -5.02 -5.44
C PHE A 53 6.03 -5.95 -6.43
N ASN A 54 6.44 -7.21 -6.50
CA ASN A 54 5.83 -8.19 -7.41
C ASN A 54 4.88 -9.11 -6.64
N ILE A 55 3.68 -9.31 -7.20
CA ILE A 55 2.77 -10.39 -6.82
C ILE A 55 2.64 -11.30 -8.03
N ASN A 56 3.01 -12.58 -7.91
CA ASN A 56 2.96 -13.56 -8.98
C ASN A 56 3.57 -13.04 -10.29
N LYS A 57 4.80 -12.49 -10.19
CA LYS A 57 5.56 -11.87 -11.29
C LYS A 57 4.92 -10.64 -11.94
N ARG A 58 3.91 -10.02 -11.30
CA ARG A 58 3.28 -8.78 -11.77
C ARG A 58 3.59 -7.62 -10.83
N LEU A 59 4.06 -6.51 -11.42
CA LEU A 59 4.32 -5.27 -10.70
C LEU A 59 3.03 -4.75 -10.07
N THR A 60 3.05 -4.62 -8.75
CA THR A 60 1.94 -4.23 -7.89
C THR A 60 2.36 -3.07 -7.01
N LEU A 61 1.44 -2.15 -6.77
CA LEU A 61 1.64 -0.94 -5.98
C LEU A 61 0.81 -1.02 -4.71
N LEU A 62 1.41 -0.67 -3.58
CA LEU A 62 0.74 -0.50 -2.30
C LEU A 62 0.94 0.95 -1.84
N ALA A 63 -0.18 1.66 -1.66
CA ALA A 63 -0.21 3.03 -1.14
C ALA A 63 -0.45 3.00 0.36
N TYR A 64 0.29 3.82 1.10
CA TYR A 64 0.15 3.94 2.55
C TYR A 64 0.47 5.35 3.04
N GLU A 65 -0.13 5.72 4.16
CA GLU A 65 0.23 6.90 4.95
C GLU A 65 1.07 6.47 6.15
N LEU A 66 2.12 7.23 6.44
CA LEU A 66 2.94 7.06 7.64
C LEU A 66 2.56 8.15 8.65
N HIS A 67 2.06 7.71 9.79
CA HIS A 67 1.70 8.57 10.90
C HIS A 67 2.73 8.39 12.02
N GLU A 68 3.85 9.12 11.93
CA GLU A 68 4.98 8.97 12.85
C GLU A 68 4.60 9.30 14.30
N ALA A 69 3.84 10.38 14.51
CA ALA A 69 3.40 10.82 15.83
C ALA A 69 2.52 9.76 16.54
N GLU A 70 1.68 9.04 15.79
CA GLU A 70 0.82 7.99 16.31
C GLU A 70 1.42 6.58 16.20
N GLY A 71 2.65 6.45 15.68
CA GLY A 71 3.34 5.17 15.51
C GLY A 71 2.57 4.15 14.65
N ASN A 72 1.83 4.63 13.64
CA ASN A 72 0.99 3.78 12.81
C ASN A 72 1.21 3.98 11.31
N ILE A 73 0.94 2.92 10.54
CA ILE A 73 0.88 2.94 9.09
C ILE A 73 -0.54 2.59 8.67
N LYS A 74 -1.08 3.39 7.75
CA LYS A 74 -2.42 3.19 7.21
C LYS A 74 -2.32 2.76 5.75
N LEU A 75 -2.66 1.50 5.49
CA LEU A 75 -2.69 0.89 4.16
C LEU A 75 -3.92 1.37 3.39
N LEU A 76 -3.70 2.14 2.32
CA LEU A 76 -4.75 2.84 1.58
C LEU A 76 -5.30 2.01 0.44
N ALA A 77 -4.43 1.50 -0.44
CA ALA A 77 -4.83 0.82 -1.66
C ALA A 77 -3.76 -0.17 -2.14
N LEU A 78 -4.21 -1.18 -2.89
CA LEU A 78 -3.39 -2.20 -3.55
C LEU A 78 -3.88 -2.33 -5.00
N GLY A 79 -3.00 -2.33 -5.99
CA GLY A 79 -3.40 -2.51 -7.39
C GLY A 79 -2.27 -2.41 -8.40
N SER A 80 -2.60 -2.48 -9.70
CA SER A 80 -1.68 -2.31 -10.83
C SER A 80 -1.60 -0.85 -11.31
N HIS A 81 -0.54 -0.52 -12.03
CA HIS A 81 -0.19 0.86 -12.40
C HIS A 81 -1.29 1.65 -13.14
N GLU A 82 -2.02 1.01 -14.06
CA GLU A 82 -2.82 1.71 -15.09
C GLU A 82 -4.07 2.45 -14.56
N ASN A 83 -4.52 2.14 -13.34
CA ASN A 83 -5.69 2.79 -12.73
C ASN A 83 -5.49 3.19 -11.25
N PHE A 84 -4.36 2.80 -10.66
CA PHE A 84 -4.09 2.96 -9.24
C PHE A 84 -4.08 4.43 -8.79
N TYR A 85 -3.37 5.30 -9.49
CA TYR A 85 -3.24 6.71 -9.10
C TYR A 85 -4.54 7.49 -9.25
N ARG A 86 -5.33 7.22 -10.30
CA ARG A 86 -6.63 7.86 -10.49
C ARG A 86 -7.59 7.50 -9.36
N ASP A 87 -7.66 6.22 -9.01
CA ASP A 87 -8.55 5.74 -7.97
C ASP A 87 -8.08 6.15 -6.57
N LEU A 88 -6.77 6.28 -6.37
CA LEU A 88 -6.15 6.78 -5.15
C LEU A 88 -6.46 8.26 -4.93
N LYS A 89 -6.28 9.12 -5.95
CA LYS A 89 -6.60 10.57 -5.88
C LYS A 89 -8.07 10.87 -5.57
N ARG A 90 -9.00 10.02 -6.01
CA ARG A 90 -10.43 10.18 -5.70
C ARG A 90 -10.79 9.86 -4.24
N ARG A 91 -9.84 9.31 -3.47
CA ARG A 91 -10.07 8.74 -2.14
C ARG A 91 -9.14 9.30 -1.05
N SER A 92 -8.11 10.05 -1.45
CA SER A 92 -7.19 10.81 -0.60
C SER A 92 -7.77 12.18 -0.28
#